data_AF-A0AAU6C8J6-F1
#
_entry.id   AF-A0AAU6C8J6-F1
#
_cell.length_a   1.000
_cell.length_b   1.000
_cell.length_c   1.000
_cell.angle_alpha   90.00
_cell.angle_beta   90.00
_cell.angle_gamma   90.00
#
_symmetry.space_group_name_H-M   'P 1'
#
loop_
_entity.id
_entity.type
_entity.pdbx_description
1 polymer ?
#
loop_
_entity_poly.entity_id
_entity_poly.type
_entity_poly.pdbx_seq_one_letter_code
_entity_poly.pdbx_strand_id
1 'polypeptide(L)'
;MSESLARAALTPSRHTAVDHFVYSPASSYPTPVARLVDRDGAELHTWSNATAQPAQEGDPPSFLRGWNHVEVAADGCLFATVPLQALLKLDRDSSVLWRADVTAHHDLAVAPDGAVHVLTEEPRRITVDGSPFTVLDNLVTVLGDDGRRLRDVSLYDALTTDPALRALVHDQVRGKDAAFRKAGVPLDEETSGLLLSASHDGPPARALTLLRLLPGSPCDVLHTNTVEILHAHPSGLWPDGALLVSMRNLDLIAAVAPDGSRVLWSWGPGTLSGQHQPTMAPGGNVVVLDNGVNAARSRVLEIDPVRGVVVWEYRAEPPGSFFTPVAGGAEPLPGGSVLVTDATAGRVFEVARDGRVTWQWRTRKEPGATGTGRATLYRMAGIPDATVRRIGGRGPGIPGPAPDADA
;
A
#
# COMPACT_ATOMS: atom_id res chain seq x y z
N MET A 1 49.49 15.22 16.00
CA MET A 1 49.54 14.19 17.06
C MET A 1 48.91 14.83 18.29
N SER A 2 47.82 14.40 18.90
CA SER A 2 47.05 13.15 18.85
C SER A 2 45.58 13.49 19.11
N GLU A 3 44.68 12.81 18.41
CA GLU A 3 43.24 12.77 18.66
C GLU A 3 42.92 12.17 20.04
N SER A 4 41.85 12.65 20.66
CA SER A 4 41.12 11.94 21.72
C SER A 4 39.71 12.53 21.82
N LEU A 5 38.86 12.18 20.85
CA LEU A 5 37.41 12.31 21.01
C LEU A 5 36.92 11.03 21.69
N ALA A 6 36.52 11.18 22.95
CA ALA A 6 35.88 10.12 23.71
C ALA A 6 34.60 9.67 22.98
N ARG A 7 34.62 8.44 22.46
CA ARG A 7 33.41 7.71 22.10
C ARG A 7 32.60 7.51 23.38
N ALA A 8 31.49 8.24 23.51
CA ALA A 8 30.44 7.83 24.42
C ALA A 8 29.97 6.44 23.99
N ALA A 9 30.26 5.43 24.81
CA ALA A 9 29.72 4.10 24.64
C ALA A 9 28.20 4.20 24.85
N LEU A 10 27.45 4.25 23.75
CA LEU A 10 26.03 3.92 23.74
C LEU A 10 25.95 2.46 24.18
N THR A 11 25.51 2.23 25.41
CA THR A 11 25.01 0.94 25.85
C THR A 11 23.99 0.47 24.80
N PRO A 12 24.04 -0.78 24.30
CA PRO A 12 23.02 -1.25 23.38
C PRO A 12 21.70 -1.15 24.11
N SER A 13 20.85 -0.20 23.70
CA SER A 13 19.43 -0.27 23.99
C SER A 13 19.01 -1.68 23.61
N ARG A 14 18.41 -2.43 24.55
CA ARG A 14 17.77 -3.70 24.22
C ARG A 14 16.95 -3.42 22.95
N HIS A 15 17.26 -4.10 21.86
CA HIS A 15 16.47 -4.05 20.65
C HIS A 15 15.01 -4.13 21.08
N THR A 16 14.25 -3.06 20.95
CA THR A 16 12.78 -3.14 20.99
C THR A 16 12.43 -3.74 19.63
N ALA A 17 12.74 -5.02 19.47
CA ALA A 17 12.43 -5.78 18.29
C ALA A 17 10.91 -5.79 18.17
N VAL A 18 10.42 -5.58 16.96
CA VAL A 18 9.05 -5.94 16.66
C VAL A 18 9.04 -7.46 16.53
N ASP A 19 8.26 -8.11 17.39
CA ASP A 19 8.20 -9.57 17.49
C ASP A 19 6.91 -10.15 16.88
N HIS A 20 6.02 -9.29 16.40
CA HIS A 20 4.71 -9.66 15.89
C HIS A 20 4.44 -8.99 14.55
N PHE A 21 3.88 -9.73 13.60
CA PHE A 21 3.69 -9.27 12.23
C PHE A 21 2.32 -9.67 11.68
N VAL A 22 1.68 -8.79 10.92
CA VAL A 22 0.46 -9.11 10.17
C VAL A 22 0.75 -9.16 8.68
N TYR A 23 0.12 -10.10 7.98
CA TYR A 23 0.13 -10.17 6.52
C TYR A 23 -1.13 -10.84 5.96
N SER A 24 -1.41 -10.59 4.69
CA SER A 24 -2.43 -11.28 3.89
C SER A 24 -1.76 -12.04 2.74
N PRO A 25 -1.91 -13.38 2.64
CA PRO A 25 -1.43 -14.13 1.49
C PRO A 25 -2.20 -13.75 0.23
N ALA A 26 -1.50 -13.47 -0.89
CA ALA A 26 -2.16 -13.15 -2.15
C ALA A 26 -2.97 -14.35 -2.72
N SER A 27 -2.67 -15.55 -2.26
CA SER A 27 -3.28 -16.80 -2.73
C SER A 27 -4.53 -17.23 -1.95
N SER A 28 -5.10 -16.38 -1.10
CA SER A 28 -6.21 -16.75 -0.22
C SER A 28 -7.60 -16.58 -0.83
N TYR A 29 -7.73 -16.11 -2.08
CA TYR A 29 -9.03 -16.08 -2.77
C TYR A 29 -9.55 -17.52 -3.06
N PRO A 30 -10.86 -17.81 -2.91
CA PRO A 30 -11.98 -16.89 -2.66
C PRO A 30 -12.28 -16.59 -1.19
N THR A 31 -11.57 -17.20 -0.25
CA THR A 31 -11.81 -17.08 1.20
C THR A 31 -10.63 -16.36 1.85
N PRO A 32 -10.50 -15.03 1.67
CA PRO A 32 -9.30 -14.32 2.04
C PRO A 32 -9.00 -14.43 3.54
N VAL A 33 -7.71 -14.42 3.87
CA VAL A 33 -7.24 -14.50 5.25
C VAL A 33 -6.19 -13.43 5.53
N ALA A 34 -6.15 -12.96 6.77
CA ALA A 34 -5.02 -12.24 7.33
C ALA A 34 -4.50 -13.02 8.53
N ARG A 35 -3.19 -13.14 8.65
CA ARG A 35 -2.54 -13.90 9.73
C ARG A 35 -1.68 -12.96 10.57
N LEU A 36 -1.83 -13.06 11.89
CA LEU A 36 -0.90 -12.51 12.86
C LEU A 36 0.08 -13.62 13.25
N VAL A 37 1.37 -13.38 13.09
CA VAL A 37 2.44 -14.32 13.42
C VAL A 37 3.45 -13.70 14.38
N ASP A 38 4.11 -14.52 15.17
CA ASP A 38 5.31 -14.11 15.90
C ASP A 38 6.57 -14.17 15.01
N ARG A 39 7.71 -13.83 15.60
CA ARG A 39 9.02 -13.80 14.95
C ARG A 39 9.54 -15.17 14.50
N ASP A 40 9.06 -16.27 15.09
CA ASP A 40 9.36 -17.63 14.67
C ASP A 40 8.41 -18.10 13.56
N GLY A 41 7.42 -17.27 13.21
CA GLY A 41 6.39 -17.56 12.22
C GLY A 41 5.27 -18.44 12.77
N ALA A 42 5.15 -18.59 14.08
CA ALA A 42 4.00 -19.25 14.68
C ALA A 42 2.78 -18.34 14.59
N GLU A 43 1.66 -18.91 14.16
CA GLU A 43 0.41 -18.18 14.05
C GLU A 43 -0.20 -17.94 15.43
N LEU A 44 -0.51 -16.68 15.71
CA LEU A 44 -1.14 -16.23 16.94
C LEU A 44 -2.63 -15.97 16.75
N HIS A 45 -3.04 -15.54 15.54
CA HIS A 45 -4.42 -15.22 15.22
C HIS A 45 -4.65 -15.23 13.70
N THR A 46 -5.87 -15.52 13.28
CA THR A 46 -6.30 -15.46 11.88
C THR A 46 -7.65 -14.76 11.77
N TRP A 47 -7.75 -13.82 10.83
CA TRP A 47 -9.03 -13.29 10.36
C TRP A 47 -9.38 -13.89 9.01
N SER A 48 -10.66 -14.14 8.74
CA SER A 48 -11.12 -14.54 7.42
C SER A 48 -12.57 -14.13 7.16
N ASN A 49 -12.81 -13.48 6.03
CA ASN A 49 -14.17 -13.12 5.63
C ASN A 49 -14.29 -12.92 4.12
N ALA A 50 -15.23 -13.60 3.47
CA ALA A 50 -15.44 -13.51 2.02
C ALA A 50 -16.36 -12.35 1.58
N THR A 51 -16.78 -11.48 2.51
CA THR A 51 -17.64 -10.33 2.19
C THR A 51 -17.05 -9.49 1.05
N ALA A 52 -17.90 -9.13 0.10
CA ALA A 52 -17.58 -8.31 -1.09
C ALA A 52 -16.57 -8.94 -2.07
N GLN A 53 -16.11 -10.17 -1.85
CA GLN A 53 -15.27 -10.86 -2.83
C GLN A 53 -16.06 -11.10 -4.13
N PRO A 54 -15.43 -10.94 -5.30
CA PRO A 54 -16.07 -11.27 -6.57
C PRO A 54 -16.40 -12.77 -6.64
N ALA A 55 -17.41 -13.11 -7.43
CA ALA A 55 -17.83 -14.49 -7.63
C ALA A 55 -16.76 -15.29 -8.40
N GLN A 56 -16.53 -16.54 -7.99
CA GLN A 56 -15.49 -17.39 -8.60
C GLN A 56 -15.85 -17.83 -10.02
N GLU A 57 -17.14 -17.99 -10.33
CA GLU A 57 -17.60 -18.41 -11.65
C GLU A 57 -17.21 -17.42 -12.76
N GLY A 58 -16.98 -16.14 -12.41
CA GLY A 58 -16.56 -15.10 -13.34
C GLY A 58 -15.06 -15.04 -13.63
N ASP A 59 -14.25 -15.91 -13.02
CA ASP A 59 -12.78 -15.91 -13.06
C ASP A 59 -12.17 -14.49 -13.01
N PRO A 60 -12.47 -13.71 -11.95
CA PRO A 60 -12.21 -12.28 -11.93
C PRO A 60 -10.71 -11.99 -12.11
N PRO A 61 -10.30 -10.88 -12.74
CA PRO A 61 -8.89 -10.52 -12.85
C PRO A 61 -8.14 -10.60 -11.52
N SER A 62 -6.86 -10.99 -11.55
CA SER A 62 -6.09 -11.26 -10.32
C SER A 62 -5.97 -10.06 -9.39
N PHE A 63 -6.00 -8.83 -9.90
CA PHE A 63 -5.97 -7.61 -9.09
C PHE A 63 -7.27 -7.34 -8.32
N LEU A 64 -8.35 -8.08 -8.61
CA LEU A 64 -9.64 -8.04 -7.90
C LEU A 64 -9.79 -9.14 -6.84
N ARG A 65 -8.80 -10.04 -6.70
CA ARG A 65 -8.93 -11.23 -5.86
C ARG A 65 -8.34 -10.99 -4.47
N GLY A 66 -9.09 -11.40 -3.44
CA GLY A 66 -8.61 -11.47 -2.06
C GLY A 66 -8.59 -10.10 -1.37
N TRP A 67 -7.72 -9.99 -0.36
CA TRP A 67 -7.43 -8.72 0.31
C TRP A 67 -6.07 -8.20 -0.15
N ASN A 68 -6.08 -7.08 -0.87
CA ASN A 68 -4.85 -6.49 -1.41
C ASN A 68 -3.99 -5.86 -0.31
N HIS A 69 -4.63 -5.33 0.73
CA HIS A 69 -3.95 -4.76 1.89
C HIS A 69 -4.76 -5.04 3.14
N VAL A 70 -4.06 -5.22 4.26
CA VAL A 70 -4.66 -5.35 5.59
C VAL A 70 -3.86 -4.54 6.60
N GLU A 71 -4.56 -3.89 7.52
CA GLU A 71 -3.97 -3.11 8.61
C GLU A 71 -4.66 -3.47 9.92
N VAL A 72 -3.92 -3.54 11.02
CA VAL A 72 -4.48 -3.78 12.35
C VAL A 72 -4.41 -2.49 13.13
N ALA A 73 -5.58 -1.94 13.48
CA ALA A 73 -5.63 -0.73 14.29
C ALA A 73 -5.29 -1.01 15.75
N ALA A 74 -5.00 0.06 16.50
CA ALA A 74 -4.64 -0.05 17.91
C ALA A 74 -5.71 -0.77 18.76
N ASP A 75 -6.98 -0.68 18.41
CA ASP A 75 -8.08 -1.37 19.10
C ASP A 75 -8.09 -2.91 18.88
N GLY A 76 -7.28 -3.42 17.95
CA GLY A 76 -7.20 -4.83 17.59
C GLY A 76 -8.13 -5.24 16.45
N CYS A 77 -8.88 -4.31 15.87
CA CYS A 77 -9.68 -4.56 14.67
C CYS A 77 -8.80 -4.64 13.43
N LEU A 78 -9.23 -5.46 12.46
CA LEU A 78 -8.58 -5.58 11.16
C LEU A 78 -9.31 -4.72 10.12
N PHE A 79 -8.58 -3.93 9.36
CA PHE A 79 -9.04 -3.30 8.14
C PHE A 79 -8.59 -4.14 6.94
N ALA A 80 -9.48 -4.38 5.99
CA ALA A 80 -9.18 -5.17 4.80
C ALA A 80 -9.70 -4.51 3.53
N THR A 81 -8.81 -4.26 2.58
CA THR A 81 -9.13 -3.70 1.27
C THR A 81 -9.58 -4.81 0.32
N VAL A 82 -10.85 -4.75 -0.10
CA VAL A 82 -11.38 -5.58 -1.19
C VAL A 82 -11.31 -4.77 -2.49
N PRO A 83 -10.34 -5.07 -3.38
CA PRO A 83 -10.03 -4.21 -4.52
C PRO A 83 -11.23 -3.87 -5.40
N LEU A 84 -11.42 -2.56 -5.59
CA LEU A 84 -12.47 -1.90 -6.37
C LEU A 84 -13.91 -2.17 -5.90
N GLN A 85 -14.09 -2.84 -4.75
CA GLN A 85 -15.41 -3.22 -4.24
C GLN A 85 -15.72 -2.54 -2.90
N ALA A 86 -14.83 -2.69 -1.92
CA ALA A 86 -15.12 -2.25 -0.57
C ALA A 86 -13.87 -2.09 0.31
N LEU A 87 -14.05 -1.36 1.41
CA LEU A 87 -13.22 -1.48 2.60
C LEU A 87 -14.03 -2.12 3.73
N LEU A 88 -13.42 -3.06 4.46
CA LEU A 88 -14.04 -3.74 5.59
C LEU A 88 -13.30 -3.38 6.88
N LYS A 89 -14.05 -3.21 7.99
CA LYS A 89 -13.52 -3.28 9.36
C LYS A 89 -14.06 -4.55 10.02
N LEU A 90 -13.19 -5.40 10.52
CA LEU A 90 -13.51 -6.68 11.15
C LEU A 90 -13.11 -6.66 12.62
N ASP A 91 -13.93 -7.29 13.46
CA ASP A 91 -13.52 -7.64 14.82
C ASP A 91 -12.58 -8.86 14.79
N ARG A 92 -11.95 -9.16 15.93
CA ARG A 92 -11.05 -10.30 16.13
C ARG A 92 -11.69 -11.66 15.84
N ASP A 93 -13.01 -11.79 15.90
CA ASP A 93 -13.71 -13.04 15.55
C ASP A 93 -14.03 -13.15 14.04
N SER A 94 -13.51 -12.23 13.22
CA SER A 94 -13.78 -12.10 11.78
C SER A 94 -15.19 -11.63 11.40
N SER A 95 -16.00 -11.20 12.38
CA SER A 95 -17.27 -10.52 12.08
C SER A 95 -17.03 -9.14 11.46
N VAL A 96 -17.84 -8.76 10.48
CA VAL A 96 -17.77 -7.43 9.84
C VAL A 96 -18.47 -6.44 10.74
N LEU A 97 -17.71 -5.50 11.32
CA LEU A 97 -18.24 -4.39 12.11
C LEU A 97 -18.90 -3.36 11.20
N TRP A 98 -18.25 -3.04 10.08
CA TRP A 98 -18.85 -2.27 8.99
C TRP A 98 -18.16 -2.54 7.66
N ARG A 99 -18.87 -2.15 6.60
CA ARG A 99 -18.43 -2.19 5.20
C ARG A 99 -18.69 -0.83 4.56
N ALA A 100 -17.69 -0.30 3.87
CA ALA A 100 -17.81 0.87 3.02
C ALA A 100 -17.70 0.46 1.55
N ASP A 101 -18.74 0.71 0.75
CA ASP A 101 -18.75 0.45 -0.69
C ASP A 101 -17.99 1.56 -1.43
N VAL A 102 -16.68 1.38 -1.52
CA VAL A 102 -15.75 2.31 -2.16
C VAL A 102 -14.81 1.56 -3.08
N THR A 103 -14.31 2.23 -4.11
CA THR A 103 -13.40 1.68 -5.11
C THR A 103 -11.96 1.59 -4.58
N ALA A 104 -11.80 1.00 -3.39
CA ALA A 104 -10.54 0.93 -2.67
C ALA A 104 -9.47 0.17 -3.47
N HIS A 105 -8.23 0.66 -3.47
CA HIS A 105 -7.09 -0.01 -4.09
C HIS A 105 -5.81 0.22 -3.30
N HIS A 106 -4.93 -0.78 -3.30
CA HIS A 106 -3.56 -0.76 -2.76
C HIS A 106 -3.32 -0.48 -1.28
N ASP A 107 -3.85 0.59 -0.68
CA ASP A 107 -3.41 1.03 0.65
C ASP A 107 -4.46 1.83 1.41
N LEU A 108 -4.29 1.85 2.73
CA LEU A 108 -5.03 2.71 3.65
C LEU A 108 -4.11 3.15 4.80
N ALA A 109 -4.56 4.16 5.56
CA ALA A 109 -3.96 4.55 6.82
C ALA A 109 -5.06 4.88 7.83
N VAL A 110 -4.93 4.36 9.05
CA VAL A 110 -5.88 4.61 10.15
C VAL A 110 -5.37 5.75 11.04
N ALA A 111 -6.17 6.81 11.17
CA ALA A 111 -5.88 7.93 12.06
C ALA A 111 -6.13 7.57 13.54
N PRO A 112 -5.52 8.28 14.50
CA PRO A 112 -5.72 8.02 15.93
C PRO A 112 -7.15 8.13 16.43
N ASP A 113 -8.00 8.93 15.76
CA ASP A 113 -9.42 9.09 16.04
C ASP A 113 -10.30 8.00 15.40
N GLY A 114 -9.70 7.05 14.67
CA GLY A 114 -10.39 5.97 13.98
C GLY A 114 -10.82 6.30 12.56
N ALA A 115 -10.62 7.53 12.08
CA ALA A 115 -10.88 7.88 10.68
C ALA A 115 -9.91 7.13 9.76
N VAL A 116 -10.38 6.70 8.60
CA VAL A 116 -9.57 5.91 7.65
C VAL A 116 -9.34 6.70 6.38
N HIS A 117 -8.08 6.85 5.99
CA HIS A 117 -7.67 7.44 4.71
C HIS A 117 -7.35 6.28 3.77
N VAL A 118 -8.24 5.99 2.82
CA VAL A 118 -8.09 4.86 1.89
C VAL A 118 -7.90 5.37 0.47
N LEU A 119 -6.97 4.76 -0.26
CA LEU A 119 -6.81 5.03 -1.69
C LEU A 119 -8.01 4.48 -2.45
N THR A 120 -8.67 5.33 -3.22
CA THR A 120 -9.76 4.94 -4.13
C THR A 120 -9.49 5.50 -5.52
N GLU A 121 -10.32 5.15 -6.50
CA GLU A 121 -10.17 5.65 -7.86
C GLU A 121 -11.50 5.85 -8.58
N GLU A 122 -11.49 6.77 -9.54
CA GLU A 122 -12.63 7.05 -10.40
C GLU A 122 -12.20 7.54 -11.80
N PRO A 123 -13.00 7.29 -12.85
CA PRO A 123 -12.76 7.90 -14.15
C PRO A 123 -12.89 9.43 -14.06
N ARG A 124 -11.92 10.13 -14.64
CA ARG A 124 -11.90 11.60 -14.70
C ARG A 124 -11.61 12.06 -16.12
N ARG A 125 -12.36 13.08 -16.56
CA ARG A 125 -12.06 13.82 -17.78
C ARG A 125 -11.06 14.94 -17.48
N ILE A 126 -9.96 14.98 -18.22
CA ILE A 126 -8.93 16.02 -18.13
C ILE A 126 -8.66 16.62 -19.51
N THR A 127 -7.97 17.76 -19.54
CA THR A 127 -7.50 18.38 -20.79
C THR A 127 -5.99 18.53 -20.77
N VAL A 128 -5.32 17.98 -21.79
CA VAL A 128 -3.88 18.08 -22.00
C VAL A 128 -3.67 18.72 -23.37
N ASP A 129 -3.02 19.89 -23.40
CA ASP A 129 -2.77 20.68 -24.63
C ASP A 129 -4.03 20.93 -25.48
N GLY A 130 -5.15 21.20 -24.83
CA GLY A 130 -6.45 21.42 -25.50
C GLY A 130 -7.15 20.16 -25.99
N SER A 131 -6.53 18.98 -25.83
CA SER A 131 -7.13 17.69 -26.17
C SER A 131 -7.71 17.01 -24.92
N PRO A 132 -8.92 16.42 -25.00
CA PRO A 132 -9.55 15.81 -23.85
C PRO A 132 -9.12 14.34 -23.69
N PHE A 133 -8.86 13.92 -22.45
CA PHE A 133 -8.46 12.55 -22.10
C PHE A 133 -9.29 12.04 -20.93
N THR A 134 -9.46 10.72 -20.87
CA THR A 134 -10.00 10.03 -19.69
C THR A 134 -8.86 9.33 -18.96
N VAL A 135 -8.72 9.63 -17.68
CA VAL A 135 -7.73 9.01 -16.78
C VAL A 135 -8.45 8.40 -15.58
N LEU A 136 -7.77 7.52 -14.85
CA LEU A 136 -8.18 7.10 -13.52
C LEU A 136 -7.56 8.08 -12.53
N ASP A 137 -8.38 8.96 -11.95
CA ASP A 137 -7.92 9.77 -10.83
C ASP A 137 -7.76 8.87 -9.61
N ASN A 138 -6.72 9.12 -8.83
CA ASN A 138 -6.53 8.44 -7.56
C ASN A 138 -6.90 9.42 -6.47
N LEU A 139 -7.80 8.99 -5.59
CA LEU A 139 -8.28 9.81 -4.49
C LEU A 139 -7.73 9.25 -3.17
N VAL A 140 -7.59 10.13 -2.19
CA VAL A 140 -7.62 9.72 -0.78
C VAL A 140 -9.03 9.96 -0.28
N THR A 141 -9.82 8.89 -0.17
CA THR A 141 -11.16 8.94 0.41
C THR A 141 -11.05 8.81 1.92
N VAL A 142 -11.62 9.76 2.65
CA VAL A 142 -11.65 9.75 4.12
C VAL A 142 -12.98 9.19 4.59
N LEU A 143 -12.91 8.13 5.39
CA LEU A 143 -14.05 7.49 6.03
C LEU A 143 -14.02 7.76 7.53
N GLY A 144 -15.21 7.89 8.14
CA GLY A 144 -15.35 7.87 9.60
C GLY A 144 -15.04 6.49 10.18
N ASP A 145 -14.96 6.42 11.50
CA ASP A 145 -14.80 5.16 12.25
C ASP A 145 -16.03 4.22 12.11
N ASP A 146 -17.14 4.73 11.58
CA ASP A 146 -18.38 4.03 11.21
C ASP A 146 -18.43 3.59 9.73
N GLY A 147 -17.38 3.88 8.95
CA GLY A 147 -17.29 3.55 7.52
C GLY A 147 -18.00 4.53 6.59
N ARG A 148 -18.61 5.62 7.09
CA ARG A 148 -19.24 6.63 6.22
C ARG A 148 -18.20 7.51 5.54
N ARG A 149 -18.41 7.78 4.26
CA ARG A 149 -17.58 8.71 3.47
C ARG A 149 -17.75 10.14 3.99
N LEU A 150 -16.65 10.75 4.41
CA LEU A 150 -16.60 12.12 4.93
C LEU A 150 -16.20 13.13 3.85
N ARG A 151 -15.14 12.82 3.10
CA ARG A 151 -14.61 13.68 2.02
C ARG A 151 -13.64 12.91 1.12
N ASP A 152 -13.28 13.54 0.01
CA ASP A 152 -12.28 13.05 -0.94
C ASP A 152 -11.20 14.10 -1.20
N VAL A 153 -10.00 13.62 -1.44
CA VAL A 153 -8.87 14.42 -1.94
C VAL A 153 -8.44 13.87 -3.29
N SER A 154 -8.62 14.65 -4.35
CA SER A 154 -8.08 14.31 -5.68
C SER A 154 -6.58 14.53 -5.72
N LEU A 155 -5.82 13.46 -6.02
CA LEU A 155 -4.37 13.57 -6.19
C LEU A 155 -4.03 14.23 -7.53
N TYR A 156 -4.85 14.08 -8.58
CA TYR A 156 -4.67 14.87 -9.79
C TYR A 156 -4.77 16.37 -9.49
N ASP A 157 -5.80 16.83 -8.77
CA ASP A 157 -5.94 18.26 -8.45
C ASP A 157 -4.77 18.76 -7.62
N ALA A 158 -4.39 18.02 -6.56
CA ALA A 158 -3.26 18.37 -5.71
C ALA A 158 -1.95 18.51 -6.52
N LEU A 159 -1.62 17.53 -7.37
CA LEU A 159 -0.41 17.54 -8.20
C LEU A 159 -0.42 18.65 -9.23
N THR A 160 -1.58 18.91 -9.86
CA THR A 160 -1.64 19.85 -10.99
C THR A 160 -1.68 21.32 -10.56
N THR A 161 -1.73 21.59 -9.25
CA THR A 161 -1.45 22.92 -8.69
C THR A 161 0.00 23.36 -8.91
N ASP A 162 0.94 22.41 -8.98
CA ASP A 162 2.34 22.67 -9.28
C ASP A 162 2.62 22.52 -10.79
N PRO A 163 3.18 23.53 -11.48
CA PRO A 163 3.42 23.46 -12.91
C PRO A 163 4.36 22.33 -13.37
N ALA A 164 5.37 21.98 -12.58
CA ALA A 164 6.33 20.93 -12.91
C ALA A 164 5.71 19.54 -12.72
N LEU A 165 4.97 19.32 -11.64
CA LEU A 165 4.25 18.06 -11.42
C LEU A 165 3.10 17.89 -12.42
N ARG A 166 2.40 18.97 -12.78
CA ARG A 166 1.42 18.95 -13.88
C ARG A 166 2.05 18.51 -15.20
N ALA A 167 3.22 19.05 -15.53
CA ALA A 167 3.93 18.65 -16.75
C ALA A 167 4.29 17.15 -16.72
N LEU A 168 4.77 16.64 -15.58
CA LEU A 168 5.08 15.22 -15.39
C LEU A 168 3.84 14.32 -15.58
N VAL A 169 2.70 14.70 -15.00
CA VAL A 169 1.43 13.97 -15.19
C VAL A 169 1.02 13.98 -16.66
N HIS A 170 1.07 15.14 -17.32
CA HIS A 170 0.66 15.30 -18.72
C HIS A 170 1.59 14.55 -19.69
N ASP A 171 2.90 14.51 -19.42
CA ASP A 171 3.85 13.69 -20.16
C ASP A 171 3.49 12.21 -20.08
N GLN A 172 3.13 11.74 -18.88
CA GLN A 172 2.74 10.35 -18.68
C GLN A 172 1.41 9.99 -19.38
N VAL A 173 0.43 10.91 -19.37
CA VAL A 173 -0.80 10.77 -20.17
C VAL A 173 -0.48 10.60 -21.64
N ARG A 174 0.35 11.51 -22.21
CA ARG A 174 0.75 11.46 -23.63
C ARG A 174 1.45 10.16 -23.98
N GLY A 175 2.43 9.74 -23.17
CA GLY A 175 3.20 8.53 -23.41
C GLY A 175 2.33 7.27 -23.42
N LYS A 176 1.44 7.15 -22.42
CA LYS A 176 0.50 6.02 -22.31
C LYS A 176 -0.52 5.98 -23.44
N ASP A 177 -1.12 7.12 -23.76
CA ASP A 177 -2.09 7.21 -24.85
C ASP A 177 -1.43 6.91 -26.22
N ALA A 178 -0.23 7.43 -26.48
CA ALA A 178 0.50 7.13 -27.72
C ALA A 178 0.81 5.63 -27.85
N ALA A 179 1.22 4.97 -26.76
CA ALA A 179 1.45 3.54 -26.74
C ALA A 179 0.16 2.74 -26.99
N PHE A 180 -0.96 3.15 -26.38
CA PHE A 180 -2.26 2.54 -26.58
C PHE A 180 -2.78 2.69 -28.02
N ARG A 181 -2.71 3.89 -28.60
CA ARG A 181 -3.09 4.14 -30.00
C ARG A 181 -2.25 3.33 -30.98
N LYS A 182 -0.95 3.20 -30.71
CA LYS A 182 -0.04 2.37 -31.51
C LYS A 182 -0.44 0.89 -31.49
N ALA A 183 -0.99 0.40 -30.39
CA ALA A 183 -1.45 -0.99 -30.29
C ALA A 183 -2.68 -1.29 -31.17
N GLY A 184 -3.44 -0.26 -31.59
CA GLY A 184 -4.52 -0.39 -32.58
C GLY A 184 -5.67 -1.29 -32.16
N VAL A 185 -5.99 -1.31 -30.86
CA VAL A 185 -6.95 -2.25 -30.27
C VAL A 185 -8.38 -1.79 -30.58
N PRO A 186 -9.22 -2.63 -31.24
CA PRO A 186 -10.64 -2.35 -31.42
C PRO A 186 -11.36 -2.29 -30.07
N LEU A 187 -12.28 -1.34 -29.91
CA LEU A 187 -13.05 -1.14 -28.70
C LEU A 187 -14.53 -1.38 -28.96
N ASP A 188 -15.22 -1.97 -27.98
CA ASP A 188 -16.69 -2.00 -27.96
C ASP A 188 -17.27 -0.61 -27.68
N GLU A 189 -18.58 -0.48 -27.87
CA GLU A 189 -19.31 0.78 -27.72
C GLU A 189 -19.29 1.30 -26.27
N GLU A 190 -19.40 0.41 -25.28
CA GLU A 190 -19.38 0.73 -23.85
C GLU A 190 -18.04 1.37 -23.45
N THR A 191 -16.94 0.70 -23.81
CA THR A 191 -15.57 1.15 -23.53
C THR A 191 -15.22 2.42 -24.29
N SER A 192 -15.66 2.52 -25.56
CA SER A 192 -15.48 3.73 -26.36
C SER A 192 -16.22 4.92 -25.75
N GLY A 193 -17.47 4.72 -25.34
CA GLY A 193 -18.29 5.73 -24.66
C GLY A 193 -17.63 6.21 -23.37
N LEU A 194 -17.16 5.28 -22.53
CA LEU A 194 -16.46 5.59 -21.27
C LEU A 194 -15.15 6.38 -21.50
N LEU A 195 -14.35 6.00 -22.50
CA LEU A 195 -13.13 6.75 -22.85
C LEU A 195 -13.42 8.16 -23.38
N LEU A 196 -14.59 8.39 -23.96
CA LEU A 196 -14.98 9.70 -24.47
C LEU A 196 -15.60 10.59 -23.40
N SER A 197 -16.43 10.02 -22.51
CA SER A 197 -17.22 10.79 -21.53
C SER A 197 -16.64 10.80 -20.11
N ALA A 198 -15.79 9.83 -19.76
CA ALA A 198 -15.42 9.49 -18.38
C ALA A 198 -16.64 9.18 -17.49
N SER A 199 -17.78 8.80 -18.07
CA SER A 199 -19.02 8.48 -17.37
C SER A 199 -19.48 7.07 -17.71
N HIS A 200 -20.12 6.41 -16.75
CA HIS A 200 -20.64 5.06 -16.87
C HIS A 200 -21.88 4.89 -15.99
N ASP A 201 -22.97 4.36 -16.55
CA ASP A 201 -24.27 4.26 -15.87
C ASP A 201 -24.37 3.04 -14.93
N GLY A 202 -23.51 2.05 -15.10
CA GLY A 202 -23.45 0.87 -14.23
C GLY A 202 -22.51 1.02 -13.03
N PRO A 203 -22.25 -0.08 -12.28
CA PRO A 203 -21.43 -0.05 -11.07
C PRO A 203 -20.02 0.53 -11.31
N PRO A 204 -19.48 1.38 -10.40
CA PRO A 204 -18.15 1.97 -10.56
C PRO A 204 -17.05 0.93 -10.84
N ALA A 205 -17.09 -0.22 -10.17
CA ALA A 205 -16.13 -1.31 -10.37
C ALA A 205 -16.07 -1.81 -11.82
N ARG A 206 -17.19 -1.79 -12.57
CA ARG A 206 -17.24 -2.20 -13.98
C ARG A 206 -16.48 -1.21 -14.87
N ALA A 207 -16.72 0.09 -14.69
CA ALA A 207 -16.03 1.14 -15.42
C ALA A 207 -14.52 1.08 -15.19
N LEU A 208 -14.09 0.93 -13.95
CA LEU A 208 -12.67 0.80 -13.60
C LEU A 208 -12.03 -0.45 -14.19
N THR A 209 -12.75 -1.58 -14.15
CA THR A 209 -12.27 -2.83 -14.74
C THR A 209 -12.08 -2.69 -16.25
N LEU A 210 -13.04 -2.08 -16.96
CA LEU A 210 -12.92 -1.80 -18.40
C LEU A 210 -11.66 -0.97 -18.71
N LEU A 211 -11.46 0.13 -18.00
CA LEU A 211 -10.33 1.03 -18.24
C LEU A 211 -8.98 0.39 -17.88
N ARG A 212 -8.92 -0.43 -16.83
CA ARG A 212 -7.69 -1.13 -16.41
C ARG A 212 -7.29 -2.25 -17.37
N LEU A 213 -8.26 -2.93 -17.98
CA LEU A 213 -8.04 -4.03 -18.92
C LEU A 213 -7.63 -3.58 -20.33
N LEU A 214 -7.75 -2.29 -20.63
CA LEU A 214 -7.22 -1.73 -21.88
C LEU A 214 -5.71 -2.03 -21.99
N PRO A 215 -5.22 -2.48 -23.16
CA PRO A 215 -3.80 -2.81 -23.34
C PRO A 215 -2.89 -1.62 -23.04
N GLY A 216 -1.91 -1.85 -22.15
CA GLY A 216 -1.00 -0.80 -21.66
C GLY A 216 -1.57 0.09 -20.56
N SER A 217 -2.81 -0.17 -20.12
CA SER A 217 -3.53 0.58 -19.07
C SER A 217 -3.40 2.09 -19.25
N PRO A 218 -3.88 2.65 -20.37
CA PRO A 218 -3.66 4.03 -20.77
C PRO A 218 -4.20 5.06 -19.77
N CYS A 219 -5.29 4.71 -19.07
CA CYS A 219 -5.92 5.58 -18.10
C CYS A 219 -5.25 5.54 -16.71
N ASP A 220 -4.44 4.51 -16.43
CA ASP A 220 -3.74 4.35 -15.15
C ASP A 220 -2.45 5.17 -15.14
N VAL A 221 -2.59 6.48 -14.89
CA VAL A 221 -1.51 7.47 -15.05
C VAL A 221 -0.67 7.60 -13.77
N LEU A 222 -1.33 7.74 -12.61
CA LEU A 222 -0.64 7.94 -11.33
C LEU A 222 -0.20 6.60 -10.71
N HIS A 223 -1.11 5.61 -10.71
CA HIS A 223 -0.92 4.33 -10.03
C HIS A 223 -0.44 4.52 -8.60
N THR A 224 -1.21 5.29 -7.82
CA THR A 224 -0.88 5.57 -6.43
C THR A 224 -1.00 4.30 -5.63
N ASN A 225 0.06 3.91 -4.93
CA ASN A 225 0.17 2.62 -4.25
C ASN A 225 0.50 2.75 -2.75
N THR A 226 0.55 3.97 -2.23
CA THR A 226 0.75 4.22 -0.81
C THR A 226 0.02 5.47 -0.38
N VAL A 227 -0.59 5.41 0.80
CA VAL A 227 -1.03 6.57 1.58
C VAL A 227 -0.64 6.35 3.03
N GLU A 228 0.11 7.28 3.63
CA GLU A 228 0.37 7.31 5.07
C GLU A 228 0.03 8.70 5.63
N ILE A 229 -0.44 8.73 6.88
CA ILE A 229 -0.69 9.98 7.60
C ILE A 229 0.60 10.38 8.31
N LEU A 230 1.14 11.53 7.92
CA LEU A 230 2.39 12.05 8.44
C LEU A 230 2.20 12.75 9.78
N HIS A 231 3.16 12.54 10.67
CA HIS A 231 3.40 13.48 11.75
C HIS A 231 4.09 14.74 11.24
N ALA A 232 3.96 15.83 11.99
CA ALA A 232 4.64 17.09 11.66
C ALA A 232 6.15 16.88 11.45
N HIS A 233 6.68 17.36 10.33
CA HIS A 233 8.11 17.24 10.06
C HIS A 233 8.92 18.11 11.05
N PRO A 234 10.02 17.61 11.66
CA PRO A 234 10.80 18.37 12.64
C PRO A 234 11.36 19.71 12.12
N SER A 235 11.59 19.82 10.82
CA SER A 235 12.04 21.06 10.16
C SER A 235 10.91 21.87 9.50
N GLY A 236 9.64 21.50 9.71
CA GLY A 236 8.49 22.24 9.20
C GLY A 236 8.20 22.10 7.70
N LEU A 237 8.65 21.01 7.06
CA LEU A 237 8.34 20.74 5.64
C LEU A 237 6.85 20.48 5.41
N TRP A 238 6.20 19.80 6.35
CA TRP A 238 4.77 19.52 6.34
C TRP A 238 4.22 19.51 7.78
N PRO A 239 2.92 19.83 7.95
CA PRO A 239 2.24 19.77 9.24
C PRO A 239 1.84 18.33 9.59
N ASP A 240 1.36 18.14 10.82
CA ASP A 240 0.68 16.92 11.24
C ASP A 240 -0.58 16.69 10.38
N GLY A 241 -0.85 15.43 10.04
CA GLY A 241 -1.98 15.05 9.19
C GLY A 241 -1.74 15.22 7.68
N ALA A 242 -0.53 15.64 7.26
CA ALA A 242 -0.19 15.64 5.84
C ALA A 242 -0.19 14.20 5.29
N LEU A 243 -0.43 14.04 3.99
CA LEU A 243 -0.57 12.73 3.37
C LEU A 243 0.69 12.39 2.58
N LEU A 244 1.43 11.36 2.99
CA LEU A 244 2.55 10.82 2.21
C LEU A 244 2.00 9.84 1.18
N VAL A 245 2.23 10.12 -0.09
CA VAL A 245 1.72 9.31 -1.20
C VAL A 245 2.85 8.88 -2.15
N SER A 246 2.67 7.74 -2.81
CA SER A 246 3.59 7.21 -3.82
C SER A 246 2.86 6.95 -5.12
N MET A 247 3.26 7.64 -6.19
CA MET A 247 2.72 7.51 -7.54
C MET A 247 3.71 6.71 -8.38
N ARG A 248 3.46 5.40 -8.46
CA ARG A 248 4.38 4.42 -9.08
C ARG A 248 4.72 4.78 -10.52
N ASN A 249 3.74 5.24 -11.29
CA ASN A 249 3.92 5.47 -12.72
C ASN A 249 4.59 6.82 -13.03
N LEU A 250 4.84 7.65 -12.02
CA LEU A 250 5.59 8.91 -12.14
C LEU A 250 6.97 8.85 -11.48
N ASP A 251 7.35 7.71 -10.89
CA ASP A 251 8.54 7.57 -10.07
C ASP A 251 8.64 8.64 -8.96
N LEU A 252 7.47 8.99 -8.39
CA LEU A 252 7.30 10.15 -7.51
C LEU A 252 6.75 9.74 -6.14
N ILE A 253 7.33 10.29 -5.08
CA ILE A 253 6.72 10.36 -3.75
C ILE A 253 6.45 11.82 -3.39
N ALA A 254 5.37 12.09 -2.65
CA ALA A 254 5.00 13.44 -2.28
C ALA A 254 4.30 13.50 -0.91
N ALA A 255 4.52 14.59 -0.18
CA ALA A 255 3.68 14.99 0.94
C ALA A 255 2.64 15.98 0.44
N VAL A 256 1.36 15.65 0.58
CA VAL A 256 0.20 16.47 0.18
C VAL A 256 -0.40 17.10 1.43
N ALA A 257 -0.88 18.34 1.31
CA ALA A 257 -1.57 19.02 2.42
C ALA A 257 -2.76 18.19 2.91
N PRO A 258 -3.10 18.22 4.22
CA PRO A 258 -4.19 17.39 4.78
C PRO A 258 -5.52 17.57 4.05
N ASP A 259 -5.80 18.79 3.59
CA ASP A 259 -7.01 19.16 2.84
C ASP A 259 -6.94 18.83 1.34
N GLY A 260 -5.79 18.36 0.84
CA GLY A 260 -5.58 18.06 -0.57
C GLY A 260 -5.28 19.28 -1.45
N SER A 261 -5.14 20.47 -0.87
CA SER A 261 -5.09 21.72 -1.63
C SER A 261 -3.84 21.89 -2.48
N ARG A 262 -2.72 21.24 -2.11
CA ARG A 262 -1.43 21.36 -2.79
C ARG A 262 -0.45 20.28 -2.34
N VAL A 263 0.59 20.11 -3.14
CA VAL A 263 1.81 19.38 -2.74
C VAL A 263 2.68 20.28 -1.86
N LEU A 264 3.16 19.76 -0.75
CA LEU A 264 4.05 20.44 0.20
C LEU A 264 5.52 20.08 -0.03
N TRP A 265 5.77 18.85 -0.46
CA TRP A 265 7.10 18.32 -0.74
C TRP A 265 6.98 17.18 -1.75
N SER A 266 7.98 17.00 -2.61
CA SER A 266 8.05 15.87 -3.52
C SER A 266 9.49 15.50 -3.87
N TRP A 267 9.70 14.23 -4.22
CA TRP A 267 11.01 13.69 -4.58
C TRP A 267 10.84 12.41 -5.42
N GLY A 268 11.85 12.04 -6.21
CA GLY A 268 11.90 10.73 -6.86
C GLY A 268 12.26 10.72 -8.34
N PRO A 269 11.67 11.56 -9.21
CA PRO A 269 11.88 11.47 -10.65
C PRO A 269 13.37 11.49 -11.02
N GLY A 270 13.78 10.54 -11.87
CA GLY A 270 15.18 10.33 -12.27
C GLY A 270 16.02 9.52 -11.27
N THR A 271 15.49 9.19 -10.09
CA THR A 271 16.15 8.36 -9.07
C THR A 271 15.40 7.07 -8.77
N LEU A 272 14.09 7.16 -8.54
CA LEU A 272 13.22 6.01 -8.25
C LEU A 272 12.78 5.30 -9.53
N SER A 273 12.35 4.05 -9.39
CA SER A 273 11.72 3.30 -10.48
C SER A 273 10.66 2.33 -9.96
N GLY A 274 9.39 2.75 -10.02
CA GLY A 274 8.23 1.94 -9.65
C GLY A 274 8.12 1.64 -8.15
N GLN A 275 8.58 2.57 -7.30
CA GLN A 275 8.67 2.47 -5.85
C GLN A 275 7.36 2.13 -5.13
N HIS A 276 7.48 1.61 -3.90
CA HIS A 276 6.37 1.32 -3.00
C HIS A 276 6.70 1.72 -1.55
N GLN A 277 5.64 2.01 -0.78
CA GLN A 277 5.65 2.22 0.66
C GLN A 277 6.75 3.19 1.15
N PRO A 278 6.73 4.46 0.73
CA PRO A 278 7.45 5.48 1.47
C PRO A 278 6.85 5.60 2.88
N THR A 279 7.70 5.49 3.90
CA THR A 279 7.31 5.63 5.31
C THR A 279 8.22 6.65 5.99
N MET A 280 7.63 7.56 6.77
CA MET A 280 8.39 8.54 7.54
C MET A 280 9.02 7.87 8.77
N ALA A 281 10.34 7.93 8.87
CA ALA A 281 11.07 7.51 10.07
C ALA A 281 10.92 8.56 11.20
N PRO A 282 11.11 8.20 12.47
CA PRO A 282 10.95 9.12 13.61
C PRO A 282 11.77 10.42 13.53
N GLY A 283 12.91 10.41 12.82
CA GLY A 283 13.76 11.59 12.60
C GLY A 283 13.30 12.54 11.50
N GLY A 284 12.22 12.23 10.78
CA GLY A 284 11.71 13.01 9.64
C GLY A 284 12.24 12.57 8.28
N ASN A 285 13.25 11.71 8.23
CA ASN A 285 13.68 11.07 6.99
C ASN A 285 12.58 10.16 6.42
N VAL A 286 12.59 9.93 5.12
CA VAL A 286 11.64 9.04 4.44
C VAL A 286 12.37 7.79 3.98
N VAL A 287 11.93 6.62 4.43
CA VAL A 287 12.39 5.32 3.96
C VAL A 287 11.47 4.84 2.85
N VAL A 288 12.00 4.32 1.74
CA VAL A 288 11.19 3.85 0.60
C VAL A 288 11.80 2.60 -0.02
N LEU A 289 10.94 1.67 -0.43
CA LEU A 289 11.34 0.58 -1.32
C LEU A 289 11.36 1.08 -2.76
N ASP A 290 12.54 1.20 -3.35
CA ASP A 290 12.68 1.40 -4.79
C ASP A 290 12.71 0.02 -5.46
N ASN A 291 11.61 -0.33 -6.12
CA ASN A 291 11.48 -1.61 -6.81
C ASN A 291 12.52 -1.76 -7.93
N GLY A 292 13.01 -0.64 -8.49
CA GLY A 292 14.07 -0.60 -9.49
C GLY A 292 13.70 -1.30 -10.79
N VAL A 293 12.47 -1.11 -11.27
CA VAL A 293 11.92 -1.78 -12.47
C VAL A 293 12.84 -1.64 -13.67
N ASN A 294 13.34 -0.42 -13.93
CA ASN A 294 14.26 -0.13 -15.04
C ASN A 294 15.61 -0.83 -14.88
N ALA A 295 16.03 -1.08 -13.65
CA ALA A 295 17.33 -1.60 -13.30
C ALA A 295 17.33 -3.11 -12.98
N ALA A 296 16.14 -3.73 -13.03
CA ALA A 296 15.85 -5.12 -12.68
C ALA A 296 16.43 -5.56 -11.32
N ARG A 297 16.48 -4.66 -10.34
CA ARG A 297 16.95 -4.94 -8.97
C ARG A 297 16.29 -4.00 -7.98
N SER A 298 15.91 -4.48 -6.80
CA SER A 298 15.30 -3.65 -5.77
C SER A 298 16.34 -3.16 -4.77
N ARG A 299 16.04 -2.03 -4.13
CA ARG A 299 16.86 -1.44 -3.06
C ARG A 299 15.96 -0.70 -2.07
N VAL A 300 16.47 -0.46 -0.87
CA VAL A 300 15.81 0.41 0.10
C VAL A 300 16.62 1.70 0.20
N LEU A 301 15.95 2.84 0.16
CA LEU A 301 16.55 4.15 0.30
C LEU A 301 16.02 4.83 1.57
N GLU A 302 16.88 5.55 2.27
CA GLU A 302 16.47 6.57 3.24
C GLU A 302 16.88 7.93 2.70
N ILE A 303 15.91 8.83 2.61
CA ILE A 303 16.06 10.18 2.07
C ILE A 303 15.95 11.17 3.21
N ASP A 304 16.88 12.13 3.25
CA ASP A 304 16.70 13.37 3.99
C ASP A 304 15.87 14.33 3.13
N PRO A 305 14.60 14.60 3.49
CA PRO A 305 13.71 15.41 2.67
C PRO A 305 14.06 16.89 2.69
N VAL A 306 14.83 17.37 3.68
CA VAL A 306 15.28 18.77 3.77
C VAL A 306 16.40 19.03 2.78
N ARG A 307 17.36 18.10 2.71
CA ARG A 307 18.52 18.21 1.80
C ARG A 307 18.25 17.63 0.41
N GLY A 308 17.22 16.78 0.28
CA GLY A 308 16.88 16.08 -0.97
C GLY A 308 17.90 15.00 -1.36
N VAL A 309 18.63 14.44 -0.38
CA VAL A 309 19.71 13.48 -0.63
C VAL A 309 19.43 12.13 0.02
N VAL A 310 19.92 11.07 -0.61
CA VAL A 310 19.93 9.73 -0.02
C VAL A 310 21.00 9.70 1.08
N VAL A 311 20.60 9.39 2.31
CA VAL A 311 21.48 9.32 3.49
C VAL A 311 21.81 7.89 3.90
N TRP A 312 21.03 6.91 3.43
CA TRP A 312 21.32 5.49 3.60
C TRP A 312 20.71 4.69 2.44
N GLU A 313 21.36 3.59 2.08
CA GLU A 313 20.91 2.67 1.04
C GLU A 313 21.20 1.22 1.45
N TYR A 314 20.22 0.34 1.26
CA TYR A 314 20.45 -1.10 1.23
C TYR A 314 20.34 -1.64 -0.18
N ARG A 315 21.38 -2.36 -0.60
CA ARG A 315 21.39 -3.22 -1.77
C ARG A 315 21.72 -4.63 -1.31
N ALA A 316 20.98 -5.61 -1.80
CA ALA A 316 21.29 -6.99 -1.50
C ALA A 316 22.60 -7.41 -2.19
N GLU A 317 23.36 -8.29 -1.55
CA GLU A 317 24.57 -8.86 -2.11
C GLU A 317 24.47 -10.40 -2.13
N PRO A 318 24.52 -11.03 -3.34
CA PRO A 318 24.63 -10.42 -4.65
C PRO A 318 23.35 -9.63 -5.06
N PRO A 319 23.43 -8.64 -5.97
CA PRO A 319 22.27 -7.78 -6.32
C PRO A 319 21.04 -8.53 -6.82
N GLY A 320 21.23 -9.65 -7.53
CA GLY A 320 20.13 -10.48 -8.02
C GLY A 320 19.38 -11.27 -6.93
N SER A 321 19.86 -11.24 -5.68
CA SER A 321 19.20 -11.94 -4.56
C SER A 321 17.97 -11.20 -4.02
N PHE A 322 17.70 -9.97 -4.49
CA PHE A 322 16.51 -9.21 -4.13
C PHE A 322 16.00 -8.38 -5.32
N PHE A 323 14.85 -8.79 -5.86
CA PHE A 323 14.13 -8.01 -6.86
C PHE A 323 12.64 -8.31 -6.77
N THR A 324 11.85 -7.30 -6.39
CA THR A 324 10.40 -7.37 -6.40
C THR A 324 9.87 -6.29 -7.35
N PRO A 325 9.51 -6.62 -8.62
CA PRO A 325 9.11 -5.62 -9.63
C PRO A 325 7.76 -4.94 -9.35
N VAL A 326 6.98 -5.50 -8.43
CA VAL A 326 5.65 -5.03 -8.01
C VAL A 326 5.47 -5.25 -6.52
N ALA A 327 4.58 -4.47 -5.91
CA ALA A 327 4.24 -4.55 -4.48
C ALA A 327 5.49 -4.48 -3.59
N GLY A 328 5.39 -5.00 -2.37
CA GLY A 328 6.45 -4.94 -1.38
C GLY A 328 6.41 -3.67 -0.55
N GLY A 329 7.41 -3.56 0.31
CA GLY A 329 7.43 -2.55 1.37
C GLY A 329 8.77 -2.40 2.06
N ALA A 330 8.98 -1.25 2.69
CA ALA A 330 10.11 -0.98 3.56
C ALA A 330 9.65 -0.15 4.78
N GLU A 331 9.50 -0.80 5.93
CA GLU A 331 9.00 -0.20 7.17
C GLU A 331 10.17 0.02 8.16
N PRO A 332 10.50 1.26 8.55
CA PRO A 332 11.47 1.51 9.61
C PRO A 332 10.94 1.04 10.97
N LEU A 333 11.73 0.26 11.69
CA LEU A 333 11.37 -0.29 13.00
C LEU A 333 11.93 0.57 14.16
N PRO A 334 11.34 0.52 15.37
CA PRO A 334 11.81 1.28 16.55
C PRO A 334 13.28 1.04 16.95
N GLY A 335 13.84 -0.13 16.61
CA GLY A 335 15.26 -0.45 16.82
C GLY A 335 16.21 0.14 15.77
N GLY A 336 15.69 0.88 14.80
CA GLY A 336 16.44 1.45 13.71
C GLY A 336 16.77 0.49 12.58
N SER A 337 16.37 -0.78 12.62
CA SER A 337 16.37 -1.65 11.44
C SER A 337 15.21 -1.32 10.50
N VAL A 338 15.19 -1.94 9.32
CA VAL A 338 14.09 -1.82 8.35
C VAL A 338 13.53 -3.20 8.04
N LEU A 339 12.21 -3.37 8.16
CA LEU A 339 11.50 -4.57 7.70
C LEU A 339 11.20 -4.41 6.22
N VAL A 340 11.64 -5.37 5.40
CA VAL A 340 11.54 -5.33 3.94
C VAL A 340 10.71 -6.50 3.45
N THR A 341 9.69 -6.21 2.64
CA THR A 341 8.87 -7.23 1.99
C THR A 341 9.29 -7.42 0.53
N ASP A 342 9.83 -8.60 0.22
CA ASP A 342 10.02 -9.14 -1.13
C ASP A 342 8.75 -9.89 -1.55
N ALA A 343 7.79 -9.11 -2.06
CA ALA A 343 6.42 -9.54 -2.34
C ALA A 343 6.36 -10.70 -3.34
N THR A 344 7.16 -10.64 -4.41
CA THR A 344 7.17 -11.70 -5.43
C THR A 344 7.78 -13.00 -4.92
N ALA A 345 8.89 -12.94 -4.17
CA ALA A 345 9.54 -14.13 -3.62
C ALA A 345 8.84 -14.71 -2.38
N GLY A 346 7.83 -14.02 -1.85
CA GLY A 346 7.16 -14.44 -0.62
C GLY A 346 8.05 -14.35 0.61
N ARG A 347 9.05 -13.46 0.59
CA ARG A 347 10.08 -13.34 1.63
C ARG A 347 9.94 -11.99 2.33
N VAL A 348 10.09 -12.00 3.65
CA VAL A 348 10.21 -10.79 4.46
C VAL A 348 11.53 -10.89 5.22
N PHE A 349 12.25 -9.78 5.34
CA PHE A 349 13.52 -9.78 6.06
C PHE A 349 13.77 -8.45 6.76
N GLU A 350 14.46 -8.52 7.88
CA GLU A 350 14.88 -7.34 8.63
C GLU A 350 16.34 -7.03 8.28
N VAL A 351 16.62 -5.78 7.91
CA VAL A 351 17.96 -5.30 7.61
C VAL A 351 18.42 -4.27 8.63
N ALA A 352 19.59 -4.50 9.22
CA ALA A 352 20.25 -3.53 10.09
C ALA A 352 20.88 -2.39 9.28
N ARG A 353 21.19 -1.28 9.94
CA ARG A 353 21.80 -0.11 9.27
C ARG A 353 23.19 -0.36 8.70
N ASP A 354 23.87 -1.40 9.15
CA ASP A 354 25.14 -1.88 8.56
C ASP A 354 24.93 -2.74 7.29
N GLY A 355 23.68 -2.92 6.84
CA GLY A 355 23.30 -3.66 5.64
C GLY A 355 23.16 -5.17 5.85
N ARG A 356 23.40 -5.70 7.05
CA ARG A 356 23.23 -7.13 7.31
C ARG A 356 21.75 -7.48 7.50
N VAL A 357 21.33 -8.57 6.88
CA VAL A 357 20.04 -9.20 7.19
C VAL A 357 20.15 -9.88 8.55
N THR A 358 19.33 -9.47 9.52
CA THR A 358 19.34 -9.96 10.91
C THR A 358 18.25 -10.98 11.18
N TRP A 359 17.21 -11.00 10.35
CA TRP A 359 16.10 -11.94 10.42
C TRP A 359 15.47 -12.09 9.04
N GLN A 360 14.89 -13.26 8.78
CA GLN A 360 14.10 -13.50 7.58
C GLN A 360 12.99 -14.51 7.84
N TRP A 361 11.91 -14.36 7.08
CA TRP A 361 10.77 -15.25 7.10
C TRP A 361 10.24 -15.43 5.67
N ARG A 362 9.56 -16.55 5.42
CA ARG A 362 8.91 -16.83 4.14
C ARG A 362 7.47 -17.28 4.36
N THR A 363 6.58 -16.71 3.57
CA THR A 363 5.18 -17.14 3.56
C THR A 363 5.04 -18.55 3.00
N ARG A 364 4.06 -19.28 3.51
CA ARG A 364 3.64 -20.57 2.96
C ARG A 364 2.58 -20.33 1.89
N LYS A 365 2.58 -21.14 0.85
CA LYS A 365 1.50 -21.12 -0.15
C LYS A 365 0.24 -21.73 0.47
N GLU A 366 -0.91 -21.09 0.30
CA GLU A 366 -2.18 -21.62 0.81
C GLU A 366 -2.59 -22.91 0.07
N PRO A 367 -3.03 -23.97 0.79
CA PRO A 367 -3.53 -25.20 0.17
C PRO A 367 -4.76 -24.91 -0.72
N GLY A 368 -4.77 -25.45 -1.93
CA GLY A 368 -5.92 -25.29 -2.86
C GLY A 368 -5.99 -23.93 -3.57
N ALA A 369 -5.00 -23.05 -3.40
CA ALA A 369 -4.91 -21.79 -4.14
C ALA A 369 -4.96 -22.01 -5.66
N THR A 370 -5.99 -21.47 -6.31
CA THR A 370 -6.16 -21.48 -7.76
C THR A 370 -5.73 -20.12 -8.34
N GLY A 371 -4.70 -20.14 -9.21
CA GLY A 371 -4.16 -18.96 -9.88
C GLY A 371 -2.77 -18.51 -9.39
N THR A 372 -2.01 -17.90 -10.29
CA THR A 372 -0.68 -17.32 -10.01
C THR A 372 -0.78 -15.80 -10.02
N GLY A 373 -1.01 -15.20 -8.86
CA GLY A 373 -0.80 -13.76 -8.67
C GLY A 373 0.66 -13.39 -8.93
N ARG A 374 0.92 -12.14 -9.35
CA ARG A 374 2.30 -11.66 -9.58
C ARG A 374 3.11 -11.51 -8.28
N ALA A 375 2.42 -11.37 -7.15
CA ALA A 375 3.00 -11.32 -5.80
C ALA A 375 2.45 -12.50 -4.96
N THR A 376 3.25 -12.99 -4.01
CA THR A 376 2.88 -14.07 -3.08
C THR A 376 2.25 -13.52 -1.79
N LEU A 377 2.68 -12.32 -1.37
CA LEU A 377 2.00 -11.46 -0.40
C LEU A 377 2.16 -10.02 -0.88
N TYR A 378 1.25 -9.12 -0.52
CA TYR A 378 1.38 -7.70 -0.91
C TYR A 378 2.40 -6.99 -0.02
N ARG A 379 2.18 -7.04 1.30
CA ARG A 379 3.03 -6.48 2.36
C ARG A 379 2.90 -7.30 3.65
N MET A 380 3.91 -7.17 4.52
CA MET A 380 3.85 -7.56 5.93
C MET A 380 4.21 -6.33 6.76
N ALA A 381 3.48 -6.11 7.86
CA ALA A 381 3.67 -4.96 8.74
C ALA A 381 3.96 -5.40 10.18
N GLY A 382 4.75 -4.61 10.91
CA GLY A 382 5.03 -4.79 12.32
C GLY A 382 3.85 -4.42 13.21
N ILE A 383 3.51 -5.25 14.21
CA ILE A 383 2.41 -5.00 15.15
C ILE A 383 2.94 -4.79 16.58
N PRO A 384 2.59 -3.69 17.26
CA PRO A 384 2.98 -3.48 18.66
C PRO A 384 2.36 -4.51 19.60
N ASP A 385 3.12 -4.98 20.60
CA ASP A 385 2.64 -5.94 21.61
C ASP A 385 1.37 -5.51 22.34
N ALA A 386 1.17 -4.20 22.53
CA ALA A 386 -0.04 -3.66 23.14
C ALA A 386 -1.29 -3.97 22.30
N THR A 387 -1.16 -3.93 20.98
CA THR A 387 -2.21 -4.30 20.03
C THR A 387 -2.44 -5.81 20.04
N VAL A 388 -1.36 -6.61 20.02
CA VAL A 388 -1.44 -8.08 20.11
C VAL A 388 -2.19 -8.55 21.36
N ARG A 389 -1.92 -7.93 22.52
CA ARG A 389 -2.64 -8.25 23.77
C ARG A 389 -4.14 -7.98 23.68
N ARG A 390 -4.57 -6.98 22.92
CA ARG A 390 -6.00 -6.67 22.71
C ARG A 390 -6.68 -7.71 21.82
N ILE A 391 -5.96 -8.22 20.81
CA ILE A 391 -6.43 -9.30 19.95
C ILE A 391 -6.60 -10.59 20.77
N GLY A 392 -5.57 -10.98 21.53
CA GLY A 392 -5.55 -12.22 22.32
C GLY A 392 -6.37 -12.20 23.62
N GLY A 393 -6.81 -11.03 24.09
CA GLY A 393 -7.58 -10.89 25.33
C GLY A 393 -9.01 -11.41 25.17
N ARG A 394 -9.26 -12.70 25.47
CA ARG A 394 -10.62 -13.30 25.47
C ARG A 394 -11.67 -12.38 26.13
N GLY A 395 -12.65 -11.91 25.36
CA GLY A 395 -13.97 -11.56 25.91
C GLY A 395 -14.65 -12.82 26.47
N PRO A 396 -15.71 -12.71 27.29
CA PRO A 396 -16.30 -13.84 28.01
C PRO A 396 -16.67 -14.95 27.01
N GLY A 397 -16.23 -16.17 27.34
CA GLY A 397 -16.15 -17.29 26.41
C GLY A 397 -17.48 -17.65 25.76
N ILE A 398 -17.42 -17.88 24.44
CA ILE A 398 -18.40 -18.71 23.75
C ILE A 398 -18.26 -20.13 24.33
N PRO A 399 -19.34 -20.76 24.83
CA PRO A 399 -19.28 -22.15 25.29
C PRO A 399 -18.89 -23.03 24.11
N GLY A 400 -17.88 -23.89 24.30
CA GLY A 400 -17.62 -24.96 23.35
C GLY A 400 -18.86 -25.85 23.18
N PRO A 401 -19.01 -26.53 22.03
CA PRO A 401 -20.13 -27.43 21.80
C PRO A 401 -20.19 -28.45 22.94
N ALA A 402 -21.38 -28.63 23.51
CA ALA A 402 -21.62 -29.64 24.52
C ALA A 402 -21.20 -31.01 23.97
N PRO A 403 -20.51 -31.85 24.75
CA PRO A 403 -20.22 -33.21 24.31
C PRO A 403 -21.54 -33.95 24.09
N ASP A 404 -21.64 -34.64 22.95
CA ASP A 404 -22.76 -35.50 22.61
C ASP A 404 -23.04 -36.47 23.76
N ALA A 405 -24.26 -36.38 24.30
CA ALA A 405 -24.76 -37.33 25.26
C ALA A 405 -25.42 -38.49 24.51
N ASP A 406 -24.65 -39.56 24.30
CA ASP A 406 -25.21 -40.90 24.07
C ASP A 406 -24.77 -41.82 25.21
N ALA A 407 -25.71 -42.06 26.12
CA ALA A 407 -25.90 -43.29 26.90
C ALA A 407 -27.36 -43.37 27.35
#